data_AF-A0ABD5MW72-F1
#
_entry.id   AF-A0ABD5MW72-F1
#
_cell.length_a   1.000
_cell.length_b   1.000
_cell.length_c   1.000
_cell.angle_alpha   90.00
_cell.angle_beta   90.00
_cell.angle_gamma   90.00
#
_symmetry.space_group_name_H-M   'P 1'
#
loop_
_entity.id
_entity.type
_entity.pdbx_description
1 polymer ?
#
loop_
_entity_poly.entity_id
_entity_poly.type
_entity_poly.pdbx_seq_one_letter_code
_entity_poly.pdbx_strand_id
1 'polypeptide(L)' 'MGRICVAISNELEKSLRFKTIERFGGRKGDLSKAVEEAITTWIAKEK' A
#
# COMPACT_ATOMS: atom_id res chain seq x y z
N MET A 1 7.64 -8.53 -11.64
CA MET A 1 7.35 -7.78 -10.42
C MET A 1 8.53 -7.92 -9.47
N GLY A 2 9.20 -6.82 -9.14
CA GLY A 2 10.18 -6.83 -8.05
C GLY A 2 9.46 -7.20 -6.74
N ARG A 3 10.05 -8.07 -5.93
CA ARG A 3 9.50 -8.42 -4.62
C ARG A 3 10.30 -7.70 -3.55
N ILE A 4 9.62 -6.93 -2.74
CA ILE A 4 10.19 -6.25 -1.58
C ILE A 4 9.64 -6.97 -0.35
N CYS A 5 10.50 -7.66 0.40
CA CYS A 5 10.16 -8.26 1.69
C CYS A 5 10.67 -7.34 2.78
N VAL A 6 9.78 -6.51 3.33
CA VAL A 6 10.10 -5.57 4.41
C VAL A 6 9.10 -5.80 5.54
N ALA A 7 9.61 -5.86 6.76
CA ALA A 7 8.77 -5.86 7.96
C ALA A 7 8.38 -4.40 8.27
N ILE A 8 7.07 -4.15 8.30
CA ILE A 8 6.50 -2.87 8.72
C ILE A 8 5.79 -3.04 10.06
N SER A 9 5.61 -1.94 10.79
CA SER A 9 4.83 -1.96 12.03
C SER A 9 3.39 -2.43 11.76
N ASN A 10 2.85 -3.24 12.67
CA ASN A 10 1.48 -3.76 12.60
C ASN A 10 0.44 -2.65 12.48
N GLU A 11 0.68 -1.49 13.11
CA GLU A 11 -0.23 -0.35 13.03
C GLU A 11 -0.30 0.22 11.61
N LEU A 12 0.86 0.34 10.95
CA LEU A 12 0.96 0.82 9.58
C LEU A 12 0.26 -0.13 8.59
N GLU A 13 0.47 -1.43 8.77
CA GLU A 13 -0.15 -2.48 7.96
C GLU A 13 -1.68 -2.46 8.09
N LYS A 14 -2.16 -2.30 9.33
CA LYS A 14 -3.58 -2.23 9.64
C LYS A 14 -4.22 -0.97 9.05
N SER A 15 -3.60 0.19 9.21
CA SER A 15 -4.07 1.45 8.61
C SER A 15 -4.08 1.38 7.08
N LEU A 16 -3.07 0.76 6.46
CA LEU A 16 -3.03 0.56 5.02
C LEU A 16 -4.17 -0.34 4.55
N ARG A 17 -4.44 -1.45 5.25
CA ARG A 17 -5.57 -2.32 4.93
C ARG A 17 -6.91 -1.61 5.01
N PHE A 18 -7.16 -0.85 6.09
CA PHE A 18 -8.41 -0.10 6.23
C PHE A 18 -8.60 0.89 5.08
N LYS A 19 -7.60 1.72 4.79
CA LYS A 19 -7.65 2.65 3.65
C LYS A 19 -7.84 1.93 2.31
N THR A 20 -7.21 0.77 2.14
CA THR A 20 -7.35 -0.03 0.92
C THR A 20 -8.78 -0.54 0.76
N ILE A 21 -9.39 -1.03 1.85
CA ILE A 21 -10.78 -1.50 1.85
C ILE A 21 -11.73 -0.35 1.56
N GLU A 22 -11.54 0.82 2.18
CA GLU A 22 -12.35 2.01 1.93
C GLU A 22 -12.26 2.49 0.47
N ARG A 23 -11.06 2.44 -0.12
CA ARG A 23 -10.80 3.02 -1.44
C ARG A 23 -11.09 2.06 -2.60
N PHE A 24 -10.90 0.75 -2.41
CA PHE A 24 -11.01 -0.25 -3.47
C PHE A 24 -12.11 -1.30 -3.24
N GLY A 25 -12.73 -1.34 -2.05
CA GLY A 25 -13.82 -2.24 -1.72
C GLY A 25 -13.37 -3.67 -1.35
N GLY A 26 -12.07 -3.89 -1.11
CA GLY A 26 -11.56 -5.12 -0.51
C GLY A 26 -11.48 -6.33 -1.45
N ARG A 27 -11.09 -6.14 -2.71
CA ARG A 27 -10.86 -7.23 -3.67
C ARG A 27 -9.44 -7.77 -3.59
N LYS A 28 -9.29 -9.01 -4.07
CA LYS A 28 -8.00 -9.70 -4.15
C LYS A 28 -7.06 -8.92 -5.08
N GLY A 29 -5.98 -8.37 -4.53
CA GLY A 29 -4.96 -7.61 -5.27
C GLY A 29 -4.92 -6.11 -4.95
N ASP A 30 -5.93 -5.57 -4.26
CA ASP A 30 -5.99 -4.14 -3.95
C ASP A 30 -4.88 -3.70 -2.98
N LEU A 31 -4.46 -4.58 -2.06
CA LEU A 31 -3.37 -4.27 -1.13
C LEU A 31 -2.05 -4.01 -1.88
N SER A 32 -1.71 -4.85 -2.85
CA SER A 32 -0.52 -4.65 -3.68
C SER A 32 -0.61 -3.36 -4.48
N LYS A 33 -1.80 -3.04 -5.01
CA LYS A 33 -2.04 -1.81 -5.75
C LYS A 33 -1.94 -0.56 -4.86
N ALA A 34 -2.43 -0.63 -3.63
CA ALA A 34 -2.32 0.44 -2.65
C ALA A 34 -0.86 0.70 -2.24
N VAL A 35 -0.06 -0.37 -2.07
CA VAL A 35 1.38 -0.24 -1.82
C VAL A 35 2.09 0.41 -3.01
N GLU A 36 1.77 0.00 -4.24
CA GLU A 36 2.36 0.57 -5.45
C GLU A 36 2.01 2.06 -5.63
N GLU A 37 0.76 2.45 -5.39
CA GLU A 37 0.34 3.86 -5.37
C GLU A 37 1.05 4.67 -4.28
N ALA A 38 1.21 4.10 -3.08
CA ALA A 38 1.89 4.76 -1.98
C ALA A 38 3.37 5.04 -2.32
N ILE A 39 4.07 4.05 -2.90
CA ILE A 39 5.45 4.19 -3.36
C ILE A 39 5.54 5.22 -4.50
N THR A 40 4.64 5.15 -5.47
CA THR A 40 4.60 6.10 -6.59
C THR A 40 4.38 7.53 -6.12
N THR A 41 3.44 7.73 -5.19
CA THR A 41 3.16 9.04 -4.58
C THR A 41 4.35 9.54 -3.78
N TRP A 42 5.03 8.66 -3.03
CA TRP A 42 6.24 8.99 -2.29
C TRP A 42 7.35 9.49 -3.21
N ILE A 43 7.66 8.75 -4.28
CA ILE A 43 8.69 9.13 -5.27
C ILE A 43 8.32 10.44 -5.98
N ALA A 44 7.04 10.64 -6.31
CA ALA A 44 6.58 11.84 -6.98
C ALA A 44 6.66 13.10 -6.11
N LYS A 45 6.62 12.96 -4.78
CA LYS A 45 6.65 14.08 -3.83
C LYS A 45 8.04 14.66 -3.60
N GLU A 46 9.09 13.93 -3.95
CA GLU A 46 10.50 14.36 -3.81
C GLU A 46 11.07 14.99 -5.09
N LYS A 47 10.22 15.32 -6.07
CA LYS A 47 10.62 15.96 -7.33
C LYS A 47 10.28 17.45 -7.40
#